data_AF-A0A434QQP6-F1
#
_entry.id   AF-A0A434QQP6-F1
#
_cell.length_a   1.000
_cell.length_b   1.000
_cell.length_c   1.000
_cell.angle_alpha   90.00
_cell.angle_beta   90.00
_cell.angle_gamma   90.00
#
_symmetry.space_group_name_H-M   'P 1'
#
loop_
_entity.id
_entity.type
_entity.pdbx_description
1 polymer ?
#
loop_
_entity_poly.entity_id
_entity_poly.type
_entity_poly.pdbx_seq_one_letter_code
_entity_poly.pdbx_strand_id
1 'polypeptide(L)'
;TLHGIPILTTGYIIAAESIAWSILSILIANAPLERERLIIVVGALMIASGLASFAYAIPAGSIPLILLCALLQGGGFGVCWPFLTRVIVASARDGEQTIASAAVPTMQRIGYAVGAALAGIVANASGFSQGLNRDAAAGVA
;
A
#
# COMPACT_ATOMS: atom_id res chain seq x y z
N THR A 1 10.59 -16.07 -16.19
CA THR A 1 10.35 -14.60 -16.16
C THR A 1 8.90 -14.38 -16.52
N LEU A 2 8.07 -13.91 -15.58
CA LEU A 2 6.62 -14.09 -15.65
C LEU A 2 5.91 -13.29 -16.77
N HIS A 3 6.56 -12.34 -17.45
CA HIS A 3 5.99 -11.64 -18.62
C HIS A 3 7.02 -11.16 -19.65
N GLY A 4 8.27 -11.66 -19.62
CA GLY A 4 9.36 -11.04 -20.39
C GLY A 4 9.71 -9.61 -19.97
N ILE A 5 9.11 -9.14 -18.87
CA ILE A 5 9.34 -7.82 -18.30
C ILE A 5 10.64 -7.85 -17.49
N PRO A 6 11.59 -6.93 -17.76
CA PRO A 6 12.82 -6.83 -16.99
C PRO A 6 12.54 -6.66 -15.50
N ILE A 7 13.30 -7.35 -14.64
CA ILE A 7 13.27 -7.14 -13.17
C ILE A 7 13.45 -5.66 -12.80
N LEU A 8 14.17 -4.91 -13.65
CA LEU A 8 14.31 -3.46 -13.51
C LEU A 8 12.96 -2.71 -13.53
N THR A 9 12.00 -3.13 -14.36
CA THR A 9 10.70 -2.44 -14.47
C THR A 9 9.92 -2.51 -13.16
N THR A 10 9.89 -3.68 -12.51
CA THR A 10 9.29 -3.82 -11.17
C THR A 10 10.01 -2.95 -10.14
N GLY A 11 11.35 -2.90 -10.21
CA GLY A 11 12.15 -2.01 -9.36
C GLY A 11 11.82 -0.53 -9.56
N TYR A 12 11.63 -0.08 -10.81
CA TYR A 12 11.22 1.29 -11.10
C TYR A 12 9.81 1.61 -10.60
N ILE A 13 8.87 0.65 -10.65
CA ILE A 13 7.52 0.84 -10.10
C ILE A 13 7.57 1.05 -8.58
N ILE A 14 8.35 0.23 -7.86
CA ILE A 14 8.53 0.37 -6.40
C ILE A 14 9.23 1.70 -6.06
N ALA A 15 10.21 2.11 -6.87
CA ALA A 15 10.87 3.41 -6.70
C ALA A 15 9.88 4.56 -6.91
N ALA A 16 9.03 4.49 -7.95
CA ALA A 16 8.00 5.49 -8.22
C ALA A 16 6.96 5.56 -7.10
N GLU A 17 6.54 4.42 -6.54
CA GLU A 17 5.69 4.35 -5.36
C GLU A 17 6.31 5.08 -4.16
N SER A 18 7.59 4.84 -3.88
CA SER A 18 8.32 5.49 -2.78
C SER A 18 8.44 7.00 -2.97
N ILE A 19 8.66 7.45 -4.21
CA ILE A 19 8.69 8.86 -4.57
C ILE A 19 7.31 9.50 -4.39
N ALA A 20 6.25 8.81 -4.83
CA ALA A 20 4.88 9.30 -4.70
C ALA A 20 4.47 9.49 -3.23
N TRP A 21 4.82 8.53 -2.37
CA TRP A 21 4.63 8.67 -0.92
C TRP A 21 5.33 9.93 -0.40
N SER A 22 6.61 10.11 -0.72
CA SER A 22 7.40 11.24 -0.24
C SER A 22 6.82 12.59 -0.70
N ILE A 23 6.53 12.73 -2.00
CA ILE A 23 5.98 13.97 -2.56
C ILE A 23 4.63 14.30 -1.93
N LEU A 24 3.71 13.33 -1.86
CA LEU A 24 2.38 13.59 -1.32
C LEU A 24 2.38 13.86 0.18
N SER A 25 3.27 13.22 0.95
CA SER A 25 3.43 13.52 2.37
C SER A 25 3.94 14.96 2.61
N ILE A 26 4.85 15.45 1.76
CA ILE A 26 5.31 16.85 1.80
C ILE A 26 4.20 17.81 1.38
N LEU A 27 3.48 17.50 0.29
CA LEU A 27 2.38 18.35 -0.20
C LEU A 27 1.28 18.55 0.84
N ILE A 28 0.94 17.49 1.58
CA ILE A 28 -0.10 17.54 2.59
C ILE A 28 0.39 18.00 3.96
N ALA A 29 1.72 18.13 4.18
CA ALA A 29 2.29 18.46 5.48
C ALA A 29 1.74 19.76 6.08
N ASN A 30 1.32 20.70 5.23
CA ASN A 30 0.79 22.00 5.65
C ASN A 30 -0.75 22.08 5.62
N ALA A 31 -1.44 20.94 5.52
CA ALA A 31 -2.91 20.93 5.44
C ALA A 31 -3.58 21.30 6.78
N PRO A 32 -4.72 22.01 6.75
CA PRO A 32 -5.37 22.50 7.96
C PRO A 32 -5.99 21.38 8.81
N LEU A 33 -5.89 21.54 10.14
CA LEU A 33 -6.43 20.66 11.20
C LEU A 33 -7.90 20.26 10.99
N GLU A 34 -8.72 21.18 10.48
CA GLU A 34 -10.15 20.99 10.25
C GLU A 34 -10.45 19.91 9.20
N ARG A 35 -9.50 19.64 8.30
CA ARG A 35 -9.66 18.67 7.21
C ARG A 35 -8.92 17.35 7.45
N GLU A 36 -8.27 17.16 8.60
CA GLU A 36 -7.47 15.96 8.87
C GLU A 36 -8.26 14.66 8.68
N ARG A 37 -9.50 14.60 9.19
CA ARG A 37 -10.34 13.42 9.04
C ARG A 37 -10.67 13.13 7.57
N LEU A 38 -10.97 14.16 6.78
CA LEU A 38 -11.22 14.01 5.35
C LEU A 38 -9.96 13.56 4.62
N ILE A 39 -8.79 14.09 4.97
CA ILE A 39 -7.50 13.73 4.37
C ILE A 39 -7.17 12.26 4.66
N ILE A 40 -7.38 11.80 5.90
CA ILE A 40 -7.19 10.38 6.26
C ILE A 40 -8.14 9.49 5.44
N VAL A 41 -9.41 9.86 5.33
CA VAL A 41 -10.40 9.09 4.55
C VAL A 41 -10.03 9.07 3.07
N VAL A 42 -9.62 10.20 2.49
CA VAL A 42 -9.18 10.28 1.10
C VAL A 42 -7.95 9.40 0.87
N GLY A 43 -6.94 9.47 1.73
CA GLY A 43 -5.76 8.61 1.64
C GLY A 43 -6.10 7.12 1.78
N ALA A 44 -7.01 6.76 2.70
CA ALA A 44 -7.49 5.39 2.84
C ALA A 44 -8.26 4.90 1.61
N LEU A 45 -9.11 5.75 1.01
CA LEU A 45 -9.81 5.45 -0.23
C LEU A 45 -8.84 5.30 -1.41
N MET A 46 -7.78 6.12 -1.47
CA MET A 46 -6.71 5.98 -2.46
C MET A 46 -6.02 4.62 -2.33
N ILE A 47 -5.65 4.20 -1.12
CA ILE A 47 -5.04 2.88 -0.87
C ILE A 47 -5.99 1.74 -1.29
N ALA A 48 -7.26 1.81 -0.86
CA ALA A 48 -8.27 0.81 -1.17
C ALA A 48 -8.53 0.70 -2.68
N SER A 49 -8.65 1.84 -3.37
CA SER A 49 -8.84 1.89 -4.81
C SER A 49 -7.61 1.39 -5.58
N GLY A 50 -6.39 1.70 -5.12
CA GLY A 50 -5.15 1.15 -5.67
C GLY A 50 -5.07 -0.37 -5.52
N LEU A 51 -5.42 -0.90 -4.33
CA LEU A 51 -5.46 -2.34 -4.08
C LEU A 51 -6.51 -3.05 -4.94
N ALA A 52 -7.72 -2.49 -5.05
CA ALA A 52 -8.77 -3.02 -5.92
C ALA A 52 -8.35 -2.99 -7.39
N SER A 53 -7.68 -1.92 -7.81
CA SER A 53 -7.20 -1.77 -9.19
C SER A 53 -6.08 -2.75 -9.51
N PHE A 54 -5.23 -3.13 -8.55
CA PHE A 54 -4.22 -4.18 -8.74
C PHE A 54 -4.85 -5.53 -9.14
N ALA A 55 -6.02 -5.86 -8.59
CA ALA A 55 -6.73 -7.09 -8.96
C ALA A 55 -7.14 -7.12 -10.45
N TYR A 56 -7.28 -5.97 -11.11
CA TYR A 56 -7.58 -5.86 -12.55
C TYR A 56 -6.34 -5.57 -13.40
N ALA A 57 -5.39 -4.78 -12.87
CA ALA A 57 -4.19 -4.36 -13.58
C ALA A 57 -3.22 -5.51 -13.82
N ILE A 58 -3.12 -6.42 -12.85
CA ILE A 58 -2.24 -7.59 -12.94
C ILE A 58 -2.72 -8.53 -14.07
N PRO A 59 -4.01 -8.94 -14.13
CA PRO A 59 -4.49 -9.77 -15.22
C PRO A 59 -4.37 -9.10 -16.60
N ALA A 60 -4.64 -7.80 -16.68
CA ALA A 60 -4.57 -7.04 -17.93
C ALA A 60 -3.14 -6.88 -18.50
N GLY A 61 -2.08 -7.16 -17.72
CA GLY A 61 -0.69 -7.07 -18.16
C GLY A 61 -0.18 -5.66 -18.52
N SER A 62 -0.94 -4.62 -18.20
CA SER A 62 -0.64 -3.24 -18.60
C SER A 62 0.26 -2.53 -17.57
N ILE A 63 1.54 -2.37 -17.92
CA ILE A 63 2.54 -1.70 -17.07
C ILE A 63 2.16 -0.28 -16.63
N PRO A 64 1.61 0.59 -17.50
CA PRO A 64 1.15 1.91 -17.07
C PRO A 64 0.07 1.85 -15.99
N LEU A 65 -0.79 0.83 -16.05
CA LEU A 65 -1.91 0.66 -15.12
C LEU A 65 -1.40 0.17 -13.75
N ILE A 66 -0.44 -0.75 -13.76
CA ILE A 66 0.28 -1.19 -12.54
C ILE A 66 1.02 -0.01 -11.90
N LEU A 67 1.70 0.82 -12.70
CA LEU A 67 2.36 2.03 -12.22
C LEU A 67 1.36 2.99 -11.56
N LEU A 68 0.21 3.24 -12.20
CA LEU A 68 -0.84 4.08 -11.63
C LEU A 68 -1.36 3.53 -10.29
N CYS A 69 -1.57 2.21 -10.20
CA CYS A 69 -1.98 1.56 -8.95
C CYS A 69 -0.93 1.74 -7.85
N ALA A 70 0.35 1.57 -8.17
CA ALA A 70 1.45 1.77 -7.23
C ALA A 70 1.55 3.23 -6.77
N LEU A 71 1.40 4.20 -7.69
CA LEU A 71 1.38 5.63 -7.36
C LEU A 71 0.20 5.99 -6.45
N LEU A 72 -0.99 5.43 -6.70
CA LEU A 72 -2.16 5.63 -5.84
C LEU A 72 -1.95 5.04 -4.44
N GLN A 73 -1.31 3.87 -4.35
CA GLN A 73 -1.06 3.19 -3.09
C GLN A 73 0.00 3.95 -2.25
N GLY A 74 1.18 4.20 -2.82
CA GLY A 74 2.23 4.98 -2.16
C GLY A 74 1.76 6.40 -1.83
N GLY A 75 1.04 7.02 -2.76
CA GLY A 75 0.47 8.34 -2.55
C GLY A 75 -0.57 8.38 -1.43
N GLY A 76 -1.48 7.42 -1.38
CA GLY A 76 -2.48 7.31 -0.31
C GLY A 76 -1.84 7.13 1.06
N PHE A 77 -0.77 6.31 1.15
CA PHE A 77 0.05 6.21 2.37
C PHE A 77 0.67 7.56 2.74
N GLY A 78 1.18 8.32 1.77
CA GLY A 78 1.72 9.66 2.04
C GLY A 78 0.72 10.67 2.53
N VAL A 79 -0.50 10.59 2.01
CA VAL A 79 -1.58 11.47 2.42
C VAL A 79 -2.08 11.12 3.82
N CYS A 80 -2.27 9.83 4.16
CA CYS A 80 -2.89 9.47 5.43
C CYS A 80 -1.91 9.31 6.59
N TRP A 81 -0.68 8.86 6.34
CA TRP A 81 0.26 8.42 7.39
C TRP A 81 0.61 9.50 8.44
N PRO A 82 0.94 10.75 8.07
CA PRO A 82 1.29 11.79 9.03
C PRO A 82 0.11 12.12 9.97
N PHE A 83 -1.09 12.24 9.41
CA PHE A 83 -2.30 12.55 10.18
C PHE A 83 -2.77 11.39 11.02
N LEU A 84 -2.67 10.15 10.52
CA LEU A 84 -3.03 8.97 11.27
C LEU A 84 -2.16 8.86 12.54
N THR A 85 -0.84 9.02 12.38
CA THR A 85 0.10 9.00 13.51
C THR A 85 -0.21 10.12 14.50
N ARG A 86 -0.47 11.33 13.99
CA ARG A 86 -0.84 12.48 14.83
C ARG A 86 -2.13 12.24 15.62
N VAL A 87 -3.19 11.72 14.98
CA VAL A 87 -4.47 11.41 15.62
C VAL A 87 -4.30 10.34 16.70
N ILE A 88 -3.52 9.29 16.44
CA ILE A 88 -3.24 8.23 17.43
C ILE A 88 -2.54 8.81 18.65
N VAL A 89 -1.49 9.61 18.45
CA VAL A 89 -0.73 10.23 19.54
C VAL A 89 -1.57 11.25 20.31
N ALA A 90 -2.37 12.08 19.62
CA ALA A 90 -3.25 13.06 20.24
C ALA A 90 -4.42 12.45 21.02
N SER A 91 -4.80 11.20 20.70
CA SER A 91 -5.83 10.46 21.43
C SER A 91 -5.30 9.77 22.70
N ALA A 92 -3.97 9.76 22.91
CA ALA A 92 -3.35 9.18 24.09
C ALA A 92 -3.56 10.07 25.32
N ARG A 93 -3.59 9.46 26.50
CA ARG A 93 -3.70 10.22 27.77
C ARG A 93 -2.43 11.04 28.00
N ASP A 94 -2.55 12.10 28.79
CA ASP A 94 -1.40 12.93 29.18
C ASP A 94 -0.31 12.06 29.82
N GLY A 95 0.90 12.12 29.27
CA GLY A 95 2.05 11.29 29.68
C GLY A 95 2.23 9.98 28.91
N GLU A 96 1.24 9.51 28.13
CA GLU A 96 1.31 8.24 27.38
C GLU A 96 1.60 8.43 25.87
N GLN A 97 1.73 9.67 25.40
CA GLN A 97 1.95 10.00 23.99
C GLN A 97 3.18 9.31 23.39
N THR A 98 4.27 9.18 24.16
CA THR A 98 5.48 8.46 23.73
C THR A 98 5.21 6.97 23.52
N ILE A 99 4.40 6.35 24.39
CA ILE A 99 4.01 4.94 24.29
C ILE A 99 3.12 4.76 23.06
N ALA A 100 2.14 5.64 22.86
CA ALA A 100 1.26 5.62 21.69
C ALA A 100 2.05 5.76 20.38
N SER A 101 2.99 6.69 20.32
CA SER A 101 3.87 6.88 19.15
C SER A 101 4.72 5.63 18.86
N ALA A 102 5.26 4.99 19.90
CA ALA A 102 6.03 3.75 19.76
C ALA A 102 5.16 2.53 19.34
N ALA A 103 3.87 2.55 19.65
CA ALA A 103 2.94 1.48 19.28
C ALA A 103 2.54 1.53 17.79
N VAL A 104 2.56 2.70 17.14
CA VAL A 104 2.12 2.87 15.75
C VAL A 104 2.89 1.96 14.77
N PRO A 105 4.25 1.96 14.74
CA PRO A 105 5.00 1.08 13.84
C PRO A 105 4.78 -0.41 14.15
N THR A 106 4.55 -0.76 15.41
CA THR A 106 4.28 -2.14 15.84
C THR A 106 2.96 -2.63 15.25
N MET A 107 1.89 -1.85 15.37
CA MET A 107 0.58 -2.17 14.78
C MET A 107 0.65 -2.29 13.25
N GLN A 108 1.40 -1.39 12.60
CA GLN A 108 1.62 -1.44 11.15
C GLN A 108 2.32 -2.74 10.72
N ARG A 109 3.37 -3.17 11.43
CA ARG A 109 4.08 -4.43 11.14
C ARG A 109 3.17 -5.64 11.30
N ILE A 110 2.32 -5.66 12.32
CA ILE A 110 1.30 -6.71 12.49
C ILE A 110 0.38 -6.73 11.27
N GLY A 111 -0.09 -5.56 10.84
CA GLY A 111 -0.89 -5.43 9.63
C GLY A 111 -0.20 -6.00 8.38
N TYR A 112 1.08 -5.70 8.17
CA TYR A 112 1.85 -6.25 7.07
C TYR A 112 2.00 -7.77 7.15
N ALA A 113 2.27 -8.32 8.34
CA ALA A 113 2.38 -9.76 8.53
C ALA A 113 1.05 -10.47 8.22
N VAL A 114 -0.07 -9.94 8.72
CA VAL A 114 -1.41 -10.49 8.46
C VAL A 114 -1.76 -10.38 6.97
N GLY A 115 -1.50 -9.23 6.34
CA GLY A 115 -1.73 -9.02 4.91
C GLY A 115 -0.91 -9.98 4.04
N ALA A 116 0.38 -10.16 4.36
CA ALA A 116 1.25 -11.10 3.65
C ALA A 116 0.78 -12.56 3.81
N ALA A 117 0.35 -12.95 5.02
CA ALA A 117 -0.19 -14.28 5.26
C ALA A 117 -1.48 -14.54 4.46
N LEU A 118 -2.41 -13.58 4.45
CA LEU A 118 -3.64 -13.66 3.66
C LEU A 118 -3.35 -13.72 2.15
N ALA A 119 -2.46 -12.87 1.65
CA ALA A 119 -2.04 -12.89 0.25
C ALA A 119 -1.43 -14.26 -0.13
N GLY A 120 -0.60 -14.84 0.75
CA GLY A 120 -0.05 -16.18 0.57
C GLY A 120 -1.10 -17.28 0.55
N ILE A 121 -2.11 -17.21 1.44
CA ILE A 121 -3.24 -18.15 1.45
C ILE A 121 -4.02 -18.06 0.13
N VAL A 122 -4.37 -16.85 -0.32
CA VAL A 122 -5.10 -16.63 -1.58
C VAL A 122 -4.28 -17.11 -2.78
N ALA A 123 -2.97 -16.83 -2.82
CA ALA A 123 -2.09 -17.32 -3.88
C ALA A 123 -2.07 -18.86 -3.91
N ASN A 124 -1.89 -19.50 -2.76
CA ASN A 124 -1.91 -20.97 -2.64
C ASN A 124 -3.24 -21.58 -3.09
N ALA A 125 -4.37 -20.97 -2.71
CA ALA A 125 -5.71 -21.40 -3.10
C ALA A 125 -5.97 -21.20 -4.61
N SER A 126 -5.35 -20.18 -5.22
CA SER A 126 -5.48 -19.87 -6.65
C SER A 126 -4.60 -20.76 -7.55
N GLY A 127 -4.04 -21.85 -7.02
CA GLY A 127 -3.32 -22.86 -7.81
C GLY A 127 -1.79 -22.80 -7.69
N PHE A 128 -1.21 -21.85 -6.93
CA PHE A 128 0.24 -21.86 -6.67
C PHE A 128 0.71 -23.06 -5.82
N SER A 129 -0.21 -23.75 -5.14
CA SER A 129 0.07 -24.93 -4.31
C SER A 129 0.27 -26.23 -5.08
N GLN A 130 -0.17 -26.32 -6.35
CA GLN A 130 -0.03 -27.51 -7.21
C GLN A 130 1.35 -27.61 -7.90
N GLY A 131 2.29 -26.72 -7.51
CA GLY A 131 3.61 -26.58 -8.10
C GLY A 131 3.67 -25.38 -9.03
N LEU A 132 4.79 -24.64 -8.97
CA LEU A 132 5.16 -23.56 -9.89
C LEU A 132 5.40 -24.12 -11.31
N ASN A 133 4.39 -24.71 -11.93
CA ASN A 133 4.43 -25.08 -13.33
C ASN A 133 3.96 -23.88 -14.17
N ARG A 134 4.58 -23.67 -15.34
CA ARG A 134 4.46 -22.44 -16.14
C ARG A 134 3.01 -22.07 -16.51
N ASP A 135 2.08 -23.00 -16.41
CA ASP A 135 0.66 -22.82 -16.72
C ASP A 135 -0.13 -22.13 -15.59
N ALA A 136 0.29 -22.23 -14.33
CA ALA A 136 -0.37 -21.56 -13.20
C ALA A 136 -0.23 -20.02 -13.28
N ALA A 137 0.82 -19.54 -13.95
CA ALA A 137 1.02 -18.12 -14.21
C ALA A 137 0.10 -17.56 -15.31
N ALA A 138 -0.44 -18.42 -16.17
CA ALA A 138 -1.32 -18.01 -17.27
C ALA A 138 -2.79 -17.92 -16.86
N GLY A 139 -3.19 -18.60 -15.77
CA GLY A 139 -4.58 -18.59 -15.27
C GLY A 139 -4.96 -17.39 -14.40
N VAL A 140 -4.00 -16.50 -14.09
CA VAL A 140 -4.20 -15.25 -13.34
C VAL A 140 -4.29 -14.02 -14.25
N ALA A 141 -4.44 -14.23 -15.57
CA ALA A 141 -4.70 -13.19 -16.57
C ALA A 141 -6.17 -13.16 -17.00
#